data_AF-A0A091LP66-F1
#
_entry.id   AF-A0A091LP66-F1
#
_cell.length_a   1.000
_cell.length_b   1.000
_cell.length_c   1.000
_cell.angle_alpha   90.00
_cell.angle_beta   90.00
_cell.angle_gamma   90.00
#
_symmetry.space_group_name_H-M   'P 1'
#
loop_
_entity.id
_entity.type
_entity.pdbx_description
1 polymer ?
#
loop_
_entity_poly.entity_id
_entity_poly.type
_entity_poly.pdbx_seq_one_letter_code
_entity_poly.pdbx_strand_id
1 'polypeptide(L)'
;MKEAEIRRLLAANLLCVFSIILTAVVPAFFWDGFTVLGTHLTWLCICSVCVCTLSIVLHLVLKPNLSPKRSSFAYKISRFLKCCIYFFMSCILFHAIIVLYGAPLIESVTETFLFAVLLSTFTTVQCLCILGPNIHAWIRVFSKNGAMSIWESSLQITTVCSIFGAWFGAFPIPLDWDRPWQVWPISCSLGATFGYVAGLIIAPLWIHWNRKQLTYKSR
;
A
#
# COMPACT_ATOMS: atom_id res chain seq x y z
N MET A 1 -14.85 -23.30 2.53
CA MET A 1 -14.50 -22.02 3.20
C MET A 1 -13.31 -21.31 2.54
N LYS A 2 -12.17 -21.98 2.26
CA LYS A 2 -10.99 -21.32 1.65
C LYS A 2 -11.19 -20.76 0.23
N GLU A 3 -11.93 -21.46 -0.64
CA GLU A 3 -12.17 -20.97 -2.01
C GLU A 3 -12.99 -19.67 -2.06
N ALA A 4 -14.02 -19.55 -1.19
CA ALA A 4 -14.79 -18.31 -1.09
C ALA A 4 -13.93 -17.15 -0.55
N GLU A 5 -13.01 -17.44 0.36
CA GLU A 5 -12.06 -16.47 0.91
C GLU A 5 -11.05 -16.00 -0.14
N ILE A 6 -10.50 -16.94 -0.94
CA ILE A 6 -9.61 -16.63 -2.07
C ILE A 6 -10.33 -15.78 -3.12
N ARG A 7 -11.59 -16.09 -3.44
CA ARG A 7 -12.41 -15.26 -4.36
C ARG A 7 -12.65 -13.85 -3.81
N ARG A 8 -12.91 -13.71 -2.50
CA ARG A 8 -13.05 -12.40 -1.85
C ARG A 8 -11.74 -11.60 -1.89
N LEU A 9 -10.61 -12.25 -1.62
CA LEU A 9 -9.28 -11.63 -1.73
C LEU A 9 -9.00 -11.18 -3.16
N LEU A 10 -9.26 -12.05 -4.15
CA LEU A 10 -9.08 -11.71 -5.56
C LEU A 10 -9.96 -10.50 -5.95
N ALA A 11 -11.24 -10.51 -5.58
CA ALA A 11 -12.14 -9.40 -5.85
C ALA A 11 -11.66 -8.09 -5.18
N ALA A 12 -11.22 -8.15 -3.92
CA ALA A 12 -10.66 -7.00 -3.21
C ALA A 12 -9.42 -6.43 -3.93
N ASN A 13 -8.50 -7.31 -4.34
CA ASN A 13 -7.30 -6.90 -5.06
C ASN A 13 -7.62 -6.29 -6.43
N LEU A 14 -8.55 -6.88 -7.18
CA LEU A 14 -9.00 -6.34 -8.46
C LEU A 14 -9.66 -4.96 -8.31
N LEU A 15 -10.45 -4.76 -7.25
CA LEU A 15 -11.02 -3.44 -6.93
C LEU A 15 -9.92 -2.41 -6.62
N CYS A 16 -8.88 -2.79 -5.87
CA CYS A 16 -7.74 -1.93 -5.63
C CYS A 16 -6.99 -1.57 -6.92
N VAL A 17 -6.72 -2.55 -7.79
CA VAL A 17 -6.10 -2.30 -9.11
C VAL A 17 -6.94 -1.33 -9.94
N PHE A 18 -8.25 -1.59 -10.02
CA PHE A 18 -9.17 -0.74 -10.75
C PHE A 18 -9.19 0.69 -10.18
N SER A 19 -9.18 0.87 -8.86
CA SER A 19 -9.14 2.20 -8.23
C SER A 19 -7.89 3.01 -8.59
N ILE A 20 -6.73 2.37 -8.73
CA ILE A 20 -5.48 3.04 -9.14
C ILE A 20 -5.57 3.49 -10.60
N ILE A 21 -6.15 2.66 -11.47
CA ILE A 21 -6.38 3.04 -12.86
C ILE A 21 -7.34 4.24 -12.91
N LEU A 22 -8.40 4.22 -12.11
CA LEU A 22 -9.34 5.33 -12.02
C LEU A 22 -8.67 6.62 -11.51
N THR A 23 -7.75 6.57 -10.55
CA THR A 23 -7.06 7.79 -10.07
C THR A 23 -6.19 8.44 -11.14
N ALA A 24 -5.70 7.67 -12.12
CA ALA A 24 -4.92 8.17 -13.24
C ALA A 24 -5.78 8.72 -14.40
N VAL A 25 -7.02 8.25 -14.56
CA VAL A 25 -7.87 8.57 -15.72
C VAL A 25 -9.01 9.52 -15.36
N VAL A 26 -9.69 9.30 -14.23
CA VAL A 26 -10.90 10.03 -13.86
C VAL A 26 -10.68 11.54 -13.69
N PRO A 27 -9.60 12.01 -13.02
CA PRO A 27 -9.39 13.45 -12.84
C PRO A 27 -9.27 14.22 -14.17
N ALA A 28 -8.80 13.57 -15.24
CA ALA A 28 -8.67 14.18 -16.57
C ALA A 28 -10.01 14.59 -17.19
N PHE A 29 -11.14 14.00 -16.76
CA PHE A 29 -12.46 14.40 -17.25
C PHE A 29 -13.02 15.65 -16.57
N PHE A 30 -12.47 16.03 -15.41
CA PHE A 30 -12.99 17.12 -14.59
C PHE A 30 -12.02 18.30 -14.48
N TRP A 31 -10.73 18.08 -14.79
CA TRP A 31 -9.69 19.09 -14.70
C TRP A 31 -8.89 19.15 -16.00
N ASP A 32 -9.14 20.20 -16.79
CA ASP A 32 -8.38 20.52 -17.99
C ASP A 32 -6.87 20.69 -17.67
N GLY A 33 -6.04 19.91 -18.35
CA GLY A 33 -4.58 19.91 -18.15
C GLY A 33 -4.06 18.92 -17.10
N PHE A 34 -4.94 18.15 -16.43
CA PHE A 34 -4.49 17.06 -15.56
C PHE A 34 -3.70 16.02 -16.35
N THR A 35 -2.50 15.70 -15.86
CA THR A 35 -1.71 14.57 -16.33
C THR A 35 -0.98 13.92 -15.15
N VAL A 36 -0.82 12.60 -15.19
CA VAL A 36 -0.09 11.87 -14.13
C VAL A 36 1.35 12.37 -13.95
N LEU A 37 1.98 12.85 -15.03
CA LEU A 37 3.35 13.38 -14.99
C LEU A 37 3.39 14.89 -14.67
N GLY A 38 2.56 15.70 -15.34
CA GLY A 38 2.59 17.17 -15.18
C GLY A 38 1.94 17.66 -13.88
N THR A 39 0.93 16.96 -13.38
CA THR A 39 0.26 17.24 -12.09
C THR A 39 0.56 16.15 -11.06
N HIS A 40 1.80 15.68 -11.04
CA HIS A 40 2.17 14.44 -10.34
C HIS A 40 1.88 14.45 -8.84
N LEU A 41 2.22 15.54 -8.13
CA LEU A 41 1.97 15.64 -6.70
C LEU A 41 0.48 15.57 -6.35
N THR A 42 -0.36 16.18 -7.17
CA THR A 42 -1.82 16.06 -7.05
C THR A 42 -2.27 14.62 -7.27
N TRP A 43 -1.74 13.94 -8.30
CA TRP A 43 -2.04 12.53 -8.54
C TRP A 43 -1.62 11.64 -7.37
N LEU A 44 -0.46 11.89 -6.74
CA LEU A 44 -0.04 11.19 -5.51
C LEU A 44 -1.08 11.34 -4.40
N CYS A 45 -1.55 12.57 -4.14
CA CYS A 45 -2.59 12.83 -3.15
C CYS A 45 -3.90 12.09 -3.46
N ILE A 46 -4.39 12.17 -4.70
CA ILE A 46 -5.62 11.50 -5.14
C ILE A 46 -5.48 9.98 -4.99
N CYS A 47 -4.35 9.42 -5.43
CA CYS A 47 -4.04 8.00 -5.34
C CYS A 47 -4.00 7.53 -3.88
N SER A 48 -3.26 8.22 -3.01
CA SER A 48 -3.16 7.90 -1.58
C SER A 48 -4.52 7.95 -0.87
N VAL A 49 -5.31 9.00 -1.10
CA VAL A 49 -6.65 9.12 -0.51
C VAL A 49 -7.58 8.02 -1.01
N CYS A 50 -7.60 7.76 -2.32
CA CYS A 50 -8.45 6.73 -2.91
C CYS A 50 -8.09 5.32 -2.41
N VAL A 51 -6.81 4.96 -2.42
CA VAL A 51 -6.38 3.63 -1.96
C VAL A 51 -6.59 3.48 -0.46
N CYS A 52 -6.31 4.51 0.35
CA CYS A 52 -6.57 4.47 1.79
C CYS A 52 -8.05 4.27 2.10
N THR A 53 -8.92 5.08 1.48
CA THR A 53 -10.38 4.98 1.67
C THR A 53 -10.92 3.62 1.23
N LEU A 54 -10.53 3.14 0.05
CA LEU A 54 -10.94 1.82 -0.43
C LEU A 54 -10.46 0.71 0.51
N SER A 55 -9.23 0.77 1.00
CA SER A 55 -8.67 -0.25 1.91
C SER A 55 -9.45 -0.32 3.22
N ILE A 56 -9.82 0.84 3.78
CA ILE A 56 -10.67 0.93 4.97
C ILE A 56 -12.06 0.35 4.67
N VAL A 57 -12.70 0.74 3.56
CA VAL A 57 -14.02 0.23 3.17
C VAL A 57 -14.00 -1.28 2.97
N LEU A 58 -13.02 -1.81 2.23
CA LEU A 58 -12.84 -3.24 2.02
C LEU A 58 -12.65 -3.98 3.35
N HIS A 59 -11.86 -3.45 4.28
CA HIS A 59 -11.69 -4.03 5.60
C HIS A 59 -13.01 -4.08 6.38
N LEU A 60 -13.79 -2.99 6.36
CA LEU A 60 -15.08 -2.89 7.06
C LEU A 60 -16.14 -3.84 6.48
N VAL A 61 -16.15 -4.03 5.16
CA VAL A 61 -17.10 -4.89 4.44
C VAL A 61 -16.71 -6.37 4.56
N LEU A 62 -15.45 -6.69 4.32
CA LEU A 62 -14.98 -8.08 4.25
C LEU A 62 -14.73 -8.69 5.63
N LYS A 63 -14.46 -7.85 6.65
CA LYS A 63 -14.15 -8.24 8.03
C LYS A 63 -13.26 -9.48 8.11
N PRO A 64 -12.05 -9.44 7.51
CA PRO A 64 -11.18 -10.61 7.43
C PRO A 64 -10.80 -11.16 8.82
N ASN A 65 -10.80 -10.30 9.84
CA ASN A 65 -10.62 -10.68 11.24
C ASN A 65 -11.91 -10.39 12.02
N LEU A 66 -12.71 -11.43 12.23
CA LEU A 66 -13.88 -11.40 13.13
C LEU A 66 -13.39 -11.19 14.57
N SER A 67 -13.56 -9.99 15.13
CA SER A 67 -13.61 -9.86 16.59
C SER A 67 -15.08 -9.83 17.04
N PRO A 68 -15.56 -10.82 17.81
CA PRO A 68 -16.97 -10.94 18.18
C PRO A 68 -17.39 -10.04 19.35
N LYS A 69 -16.51 -9.16 19.87
CA LYS A 69 -16.82 -8.36 21.06
C LYS A 69 -17.52 -7.05 20.73
N ARG A 70 -18.66 -6.81 21.40
CA ARG A 70 -19.32 -5.51 21.53
C ARG A 70 -18.31 -4.54 22.17
N SER A 71 -17.56 -3.81 21.35
CA SER A 71 -16.56 -2.85 21.83
C SER A 71 -17.21 -1.51 22.11
N SER A 72 -16.87 -0.92 23.25
CA SER A 72 -17.29 0.44 23.60
C SER A 72 -16.86 1.44 22.52
N PHE A 73 -17.66 2.48 22.31
CA PHE A 73 -17.36 3.56 21.39
C PHE A 73 -15.99 4.20 21.69
N ALA A 74 -15.66 4.37 22.97
CA ALA A 74 -14.36 4.87 23.42
C ALA A 74 -13.18 3.99 22.96
N TYR A 75 -13.34 2.67 22.96
CA TYR A 75 -12.32 1.74 22.46
C TYR A 75 -12.12 1.89 20.95
N LYS A 76 -13.20 2.08 20.19
CA LYS A 76 -13.12 2.30 18.73
C LYS A 76 -12.38 3.60 18.40
N ILE A 77 -12.69 4.69 19.11
CA ILE A 77 -11.98 5.97 18.97
C ILE A 77 -10.50 5.80 19.33
N SER A 78 -10.19 5.19 20.47
CA SER A 78 -8.80 4.97 20.88
C SER A 78 -8.01 4.16 19.85
N ARG A 79 -8.62 3.10 19.29
CA ARG A 79 -8.01 2.31 18.22
C ARG A 79 -7.79 3.15 16.96
N PHE A 80 -8.77 3.95 16.54
CA PHE A 80 -8.66 4.83 15.38
C PHE A 80 -7.52 5.84 15.54
N LEU A 81 -7.43 6.52 16.69
CA LEU A 81 -6.34 7.46 16.99
C LEU A 81 -4.97 6.78 16.95
N LYS A 82 -4.85 5.56 17.50
CA LYS A 82 -3.62 4.77 17.39
C LYS A 82 -3.26 4.46 15.94
N CYS A 83 -4.23 4.12 15.10
CA CYS A 83 -3.99 3.92 13.67
C CYS A 83 -3.49 5.20 12.98
N CYS A 84 -4.09 6.35 13.27
CA CYS A 84 -3.64 7.63 12.73
C CYS A 84 -2.20 7.97 13.13
N ILE A 85 -1.86 7.76 14.42
CA ILE A 85 -0.49 7.98 14.91
C ILE A 85 0.49 7.03 14.20
N TYR A 86 0.15 5.76 14.07
CA TYR A 86 1.03 4.76 13.43
C TYR A 86 1.23 5.06 11.95
N PHE A 87 0.17 5.48 11.24
CA PHE A 87 0.27 5.93 9.85
C PHE A 87 1.17 7.16 9.72
N PHE A 88 0.96 8.19 10.55
CA PHE A 88 1.78 9.39 10.54
C PHE A 88 3.25 9.09 10.83
N MET A 89 3.54 8.28 11.86
CA MET A 89 4.90 7.84 12.18
C MET A 89 5.54 7.05 11.02
N SER A 90 4.76 6.25 10.30
CA SER A 90 5.24 5.58 9.09
C SER A 90 5.61 6.58 7.98
N CYS A 91 4.81 7.63 7.75
CA CYS A 91 5.14 8.65 6.76
C CYS A 91 6.47 9.34 7.09
N ILE A 92 6.66 9.71 8.37
CA ILE A 92 7.92 10.31 8.84
C ILE A 92 9.10 9.34 8.67
N LEU A 93 8.91 8.06 9.01
CA LEU A 93 9.95 7.04 8.87
C LEU A 93 10.33 6.82 7.40
N PHE A 94 9.36 6.68 6.49
CA PHE A 94 9.64 6.54 5.06
C PHE A 94 10.31 7.80 4.51
N HIS A 95 9.85 8.99 4.88
CA HIS A 95 10.49 10.24 4.47
C HIS A 95 11.97 10.26 4.88
N ALA A 96 12.26 9.93 6.14
CA ALA A 96 13.63 9.85 6.64
C ALA A 96 14.46 8.80 5.89
N ILE A 97 13.91 7.60 5.64
CA ILE A 97 14.61 6.55 4.87
C ILE A 97 14.90 7.03 3.45
N ILE A 98 13.93 7.64 2.77
CA ILE A 98 14.08 8.11 1.40
C ILE A 98 15.18 9.19 1.30
N VAL A 99 15.20 10.13 2.26
CA VAL A 99 16.26 11.13 2.41
C VAL A 99 17.62 10.46 2.63
N LEU A 100 17.72 9.47 3.53
CA LEU A 100 18.96 8.75 3.78
C LEU A 100 19.46 7.96 2.55
N TYR A 101 18.56 7.60 1.65
CA TYR A 101 18.87 6.95 0.37
C TYR A 101 19.20 7.95 -0.76
N GLY A 102 19.31 9.24 -0.45
CA GLY A 102 19.85 10.26 -1.36
C GLY A 102 18.82 11.23 -1.93
N ALA A 103 17.58 11.25 -1.44
CA ALA A 103 16.61 12.27 -1.86
C ALA A 103 16.98 13.68 -1.35
N PRO A 104 16.64 14.76 -2.08
CA PRO A 104 16.95 16.13 -1.66
C PRO A 104 16.33 16.50 -0.31
N LEU A 105 17.16 16.98 0.62
CA LEU A 105 16.78 17.32 2.00
C LEU A 105 15.92 18.58 2.12
N ILE A 106 16.13 19.58 1.26
CA ILE A 106 15.55 20.93 1.40
C ILE A 106 14.71 21.31 0.18
N GLU A 107 15.25 21.10 -1.02
CA GLU A 107 14.63 21.57 -2.26
C GLU A 107 13.38 20.80 -2.66
N SER A 108 13.23 19.55 -2.21
CA SER A 108 12.12 18.68 -2.60
C SER A 108 11.45 17.98 -1.41
N VAL A 109 11.30 18.71 -0.29
CA VAL A 109 10.71 18.16 0.94
C VAL A 109 9.27 17.72 0.71
N THR A 110 8.47 18.53 0.01
CA THR A 110 7.04 18.24 -0.24
C THR A 110 6.89 17.01 -1.13
N GLU A 111 7.65 16.93 -2.22
CA GLU A 111 7.74 15.81 -3.14
C GLU A 111 8.08 14.52 -2.39
N THR A 112 9.16 14.58 -1.60
CA THR A 112 9.65 13.44 -0.83
C THR A 112 8.65 13.00 0.23
N PHE A 113 8.00 13.94 0.89
CA PHE A 113 6.96 13.64 1.88
C PHE A 113 5.70 13.04 1.25
N LEU A 114 5.23 13.56 0.11
CA LEU A 114 4.09 12.99 -0.60
C LEU A 114 4.39 11.58 -1.15
N PHE A 115 5.62 11.35 -1.59
CA PHE A 115 6.06 10.01 -1.94
C PHE A 115 6.10 9.07 -0.71
N ALA A 116 6.55 9.55 0.44
CA ALA A 116 6.49 8.79 1.70
C ALA A 116 5.05 8.46 2.10
N VAL A 117 4.11 9.40 1.94
CA VAL A 117 2.67 9.18 2.17
C VAL A 117 2.12 8.09 1.23
N LEU A 118 2.51 8.09 -0.04
CA LEU A 118 2.15 7.02 -0.99
C LEU A 118 2.66 5.65 -0.51
N LEU A 119 3.93 5.55 -0.16
CA LEU A 119 4.53 4.30 0.36
C LEU A 119 3.88 3.84 1.66
N SER A 120 3.63 4.73 2.62
CA SER A 120 2.87 4.43 3.83
C SER A 120 1.45 3.95 3.53
N THR A 121 0.83 4.46 2.47
CA THR A 121 -0.50 4.02 2.03
C THR A 121 -0.48 2.59 1.48
N PHE A 122 0.49 2.27 0.63
CA PHE A 122 0.60 0.91 0.06
C PHE A 122 1.04 -0.15 1.08
N THR A 123 1.70 0.26 2.16
CA THR A 123 2.26 -0.65 3.17
C THR A 123 1.52 -0.60 4.50
N THR A 124 1.61 0.52 5.21
CA THR A 124 1.18 0.65 6.60
C THR A 124 -0.34 0.71 6.75
N VAL A 125 -1.07 1.34 5.83
CA VAL A 125 -2.54 1.31 5.87
C VAL A 125 -3.08 -0.12 5.77
N GLN A 126 -2.46 -0.95 4.92
CA GLN A 126 -2.82 -2.36 4.78
C GLN A 126 -2.55 -3.13 6.08
N CYS A 127 -1.38 -2.91 6.70
CA CYS A 127 -1.05 -3.47 8.02
C CYS A 127 -2.07 -3.05 9.09
N LEU A 128 -2.43 -1.77 9.13
CA LEU A 128 -3.39 -1.24 10.10
C LEU A 128 -4.80 -1.81 9.91
N CYS A 129 -5.22 -2.00 8.65
CA CYS A 129 -6.49 -2.63 8.34
C CYS A 129 -6.48 -4.09 8.77
N ILE A 130 -5.51 -4.88 8.34
CA ILE A 130 -5.51 -6.33 8.57
C ILE A 130 -5.12 -6.68 10.02
N LEU A 131 -4.00 -6.14 10.51
CA LEU A 131 -3.39 -6.53 11.79
C LEU A 131 -3.75 -5.59 12.94
N GLY A 132 -4.30 -4.41 12.65
CA GLY A 132 -4.49 -3.35 13.64
C GLY A 132 -3.16 -2.71 14.08
N PRO A 133 -3.19 -1.77 15.03
CA PRO A 133 -1.99 -1.14 15.60
C PRO A 133 -1.32 -2.09 16.62
N ASN A 134 -0.87 -3.26 16.16
CA ASN A 134 -0.20 -4.29 16.95
C ASN A 134 1.15 -4.63 16.32
N ILE A 135 2.22 -4.02 16.84
CA ILE A 135 3.57 -4.17 16.31
C ILE A 135 4.08 -5.61 16.35
N HIS A 136 3.70 -6.40 17.37
CA HIS A 136 4.09 -7.82 17.44
C HIS A 136 3.48 -8.63 16.30
N ALA A 137 2.23 -8.32 15.92
CA ALA A 137 1.61 -8.95 14.76
C ALA A 137 2.32 -8.56 13.46
N TRP A 138 2.79 -7.32 13.34
CA TRP A 138 3.52 -6.85 12.16
C TRP A 138 4.87 -7.56 12.04
N ILE A 139 5.65 -7.59 13.13
CA ILE A 139 6.94 -8.30 13.18
C ILE A 139 6.74 -9.77 12.83
N ARG A 140 5.71 -10.43 13.37
CA ARG A 140 5.37 -11.81 13.02
C ARG A 140 5.13 -11.96 11.52
N VAL A 141 4.23 -11.18 10.93
CA VAL A 141 3.86 -11.33 9.50
C VAL A 141 5.06 -11.12 8.58
N PHE A 142 5.94 -10.17 8.90
CA PHE A 142 7.14 -9.91 8.10
C PHE A 142 8.35 -10.79 8.48
N SER A 143 8.21 -11.70 9.45
CA SER A 143 9.21 -12.72 9.75
C SER A 143 9.09 -13.93 8.83
N LYS A 144 10.17 -14.70 8.71
CA LYS A 144 10.20 -15.93 7.91
C LYS A 144 9.05 -16.86 8.33
N ASN A 145 8.19 -17.22 7.37
CA ASN A 145 7.02 -18.08 7.56
C ASN A 145 5.94 -17.57 8.55
N GLY A 146 5.95 -16.31 8.97
CA GLY A 146 5.03 -15.83 10.01
C GLY A 146 3.66 -15.37 9.53
N ALA A 147 3.44 -15.26 8.22
CA ALA A 147 2.10 -15.09 7.63
C ALA A 147 1.30 -16.40 7.75
N MET A 148 0.20 -16.35 8.51
CA MET A 148 -0.64 -17.51 8.87
C MET A 148 -1.99 -17.53 8.12
N SER A 149 -2.39 -16.42 7.51
CA SER A 149 -3.62 -16.31 6.72
C SER A 149 -3.34 -15.86 5.28
N ILE A 150 -4.31 -16.11 4.38
CA ILE A 150 -4.19 -15.67 2.97
C ILE A 150 -4.10 -14.13 2.86
N TRP A 151 -4.77 -13.41 3.77
CA TRP A 151 -4.72 -11.95 3.84
C TRP A 151 -3.34 -11.46 4.30
N GLU A 152 -2.73 -12.14 5.26
CA GLU A 152 -1.37 -11.85 5.72
C GLU A 152 -0.32 -12.13 4.62
N SER A 153 -0.46 -13.23 3.88
CA SER A 153 0.40 -13.52 2.73
C SER A 153 0.25 -12.46 1.64
N SER A 154 -0.99 -12.05 1.34
CA SER A 154 -1.24 -10.98 0.37
C SER A 154 -0.62 -9.66 0.82
N LEU A 155 -0.81 -9.28 2.09
CA LEU A 155 -0.22 -8.08 2.70
C LEU A 155 1.31 -8.06 2.57
N GLN A 156 1.96 -9.20 2.86
CA GLN A 156 3.40 -9.33 2.77
C GLN A 156 3.88 -9.15 1.34
N ILE A 157 3.25 -9.85 0.38
CA ILE A 157 3.60 -9.77 -1.04
C ILE A 157 3.40 -8.33 -1.57
N THR A 158 2.25 -7.70 -1.32
CA THR A 158 1.98 -6.33 -1.79
C THR A 158 2.95 -5.32 -1.20
N THR A 159 3.27 -5.44 0.09
CA THR A 159 4.23 -4.54 0.77
C THR A 159 5.62 -4.66 0.16
N VAL A 160 6.11 -5.89 0.02
CA VAL A 160 7.43 -6.17 -0.57
C VAL A 160 7.49 -5.66 -2.00
N CYS A 161 6.51 -5.99 -2.85
CA CYS A 161 6.48 -5.53 -4.23
C CYS A 161 6.43 -3.99 -4.34
N SER A 162 5.72 -3.30 -3.45
CA SER A 162 5.68 -1.82 -3.44
C SER A 162 7.04 -1.20 -3.12
N ILE A 163 7.74 -1.71 -2.10
CA ILE A 163 9.06 -1.22 -1.69
C ILE A 163 10.09 -1.52 -2.77
N PHE A 164 10.11 -2.74 -3.33
CA PHE A 164 11.00 -3.07 -4.43
C PHE A 164 10.69 -2.25 -5.68
N GLY A 165 9.42 -2.03 -5.99
CA GLY A 165 9.00 -1.17 -7.09
C GLY A 165 9.52 0.26 -6.94
N ALA A 166 9.39 0.84 -5.75
CA ALA A 166 9.97 2.15 -5.42
C ALA A 166 11.48 2.18 -5.64
N TRP A 167 12.18 1.16 -5.13
CA TRP A 167 13.63 1.03 -5.25
C TRP A 167 14.09 0.89 -6.70
N PHE A 168 13.43 0.05 -7.50
CA PHE A 168 13.69 -0.05 -8.95
C PHE A 168 13.40 1.27 -9.68
N GLY A 169 12.39 2.02 -9.24
CA GLY A 169 12.09 3.34 -9.77
C GLY A 169 13.18 4.39 -9.51
N ALA A 170 14.14 4.12 -8.61
CA ALA A 170 15.30 4.99 -8.40
C ALA A 170 16.39 4.76 -9.47
N PHE A 171 16.46 3.57 -10.07
CA PHE A 171 17.51 3.24 -11.05
C PHE A 171 17.53 4.15 -12.27
N PRO A 172 16.40 4.58 -12.86
CA PRO A 172 16.45 5.49 -14.00
C PRO A 172 16.97 6.89 -13.69
N ILE A 173 17.03 7.31 -12.42
CA ILE A 173 17.43 8.69 -12.06
C ILE A 173 18.89 8.97 -12.47
N PRO A 174 19.89 8.12 -12.11
CA PRO A 174 21.28 8.36 -12.52
C PRO A 174 21.57 8.08 -13.99
N LEU A 175 20.65 7.44 -14.73
CA LEU A 175 20.82 7.22 -16.17
C LEU A 175 20.57 8.48 -16.99
N ASP A 176 19.92 9.49 -16.39
CA ASP A 176 19.72 10.85 -16.91
C ASP A 176 19.39 10.88 -18.41
N TRP A 177 18.23 10.31 -18.78
CA TRP A 177 17.75 10.31 -20.16
C TRP A 177 16.99 11.60 -20.50
N ASP A 178 17.11 12.63 -19.65
CA ASP A 178 16.43 13.92 -19.74
C ASP A 178 14.92 13.80 -19.97
N ARG A 179 14.27 12.80 -19.35
CA ARG A 179 12.82 12.57 -19.52
C ARG A 179 12.01 13.08 -18.33
N PRO A 180 10.81 13.66 -18.57
CA PRO A 180 9.97 14.20 -17.51
C PRO A 180 9.55 13.16 -16.47
N TRP A 181 9.55 11.88 -16.81
CA TRP A 181 9.23 10.80 -15.87
C TRP A 181 10.40 10.40 -14.95
N GLN A 182 11.63 10.85 -15.21
CA GLN A 182 12.81 10.63 -14.36
C GLN A 182 12.93 11.65 -13.22
N VAL A 183 12.20 12.77 -13.31
CA VAL A 183 12.23 13.83 -12.29
C VAL A 183 11.78 13.28 -10.94
N TRP A 184 12.49 13.64 -9.87
CA TRP A 184 12.12 13.24 -8.51
C TRP A 184 10.74 13.80 -8.12
N PRO A 185 9.82 13.01 -7.53
CA PRO A 185 9.90 11.59 -7.14
C PRO A 185 9.18 10.65 -8.13
N ILE A 186 8.95 11.11 -9.37
CA ILE A 186 8.02 10.51 -10.35
C ILE A 186 8.37 9.06 -10.68
N SER A 187 9.63 8.78 -11.01
CA SER A 187 10.06 7.42 -11.37
C SER A 187 9.88 6.44 -10.19
N CYS A 188 10.24 6.87 -8.98
CA CYS A 188 10.11 6.09 -7.75
C CYS A 188 8.65 5.86 -7.35
N SER A 189 7.80 6.87 -7.43
CA SER A 189 6.39 6.76 -7.07
C SER A 189 5.60 5.92 -8.07
N LEU A 190 5.90 6.04 -9.38
CA LEU A 190 5.36 5.16 -10.41
C LEU A 190 5.85 3.73 -10.19
N GLY A 191 7.14 3.55 -9.91
CA GLY A 191 7.71 2.25 -9.54
C GLY A 191 7.00 1.62 -8.35
N ALA A 192 6.76 2.39 -7.28
CA ALA A 192 6.01 1.94 -6.10
C ALA A 192 4.58 1.53 -6.45
N THR A 193 3.91 2.30 -7.32
CA THR A 193 2.55 2.05 -7.78
C THR A 193 2.46 0.78 -8.62
N PHE A 194 3.37 0.61 -9.60
CA PHE A 194 3.47 -0.62 -10.39
C PHE A 194 3.81 -1.83 -9.53
N GLY A 195 4.72 -1.67 -8.57
CA GLY A 195 5.04 -2.69 -7.59
C GLY A 195 3.83 -3.11 -6.76
N TYR A 196 3.04 -2.15 -6.27
CA TYR A 196 1.81 -2.41 -5.53
C TYR A 196 0.78 -3.15 -6.39
N VAL A 197 0.52 -2.68 -7.62
CA VAL A 197 -0.39 -3.33 -8.58
C VAL A 197 0.08 -4.75 -8.92
N ALA A 198 1.36 -4.94 -9.19
CA ALA A 198 1.94 -6.26 -9.44
C ALA A 198 1.75 -7.16 -8.22
N GLY A 199 2.00 -6.66 -7.00
CA GLY A 199 1.76 -7.40 -5.77
C GLY A 199 0.30 -7.83 -5.59
N LEU A 200 -0.66 -6.96 -5.94
CA LEU A 200 -2.10 -7.26 -5.87
C LEU A 200 -2.50 -8.39 -6.84
N ILE A 201 -1.80 -8.53 -7.97
CA ILE A 201 -2.03 -9.59 -8.97
C ILE A 201 -1.26 -10.87 -8.60
N ILE A 202 0.00 -10.74 -8.20
CA ILE A 202 0.88 -11.87 -7.85
C ILE A 202 0.37 -12.59 -6.61
N ALA A 203 -0.09 -11.86 -5.58
CA ALA A 203 -0.56 -12.45 -4.33
C ALA A 203 -1.63 -13.54 -4.51
N PRO A 204 -2.78 -13.29 -5.15
CA PRO A 204 -3.81 -14.31 -5.33
C PRO A 204 -3.35 -15.47 -6.20
N LEU A 205 -2.51 -15.22 -7.23
CA LEU A 205 -1.93 -16.28 -8.07
C LEU A 205 -1.00 -17.19 -7.24
N TRP A 206 -0.11 -16.59 -6.45
CA TRP A 206 0.81 -17.31 -5.57
C TRP A 206 0.06 -18.11 -4.50
N ILE A 207 -0.97 -17.52 -3.90
CA ILE A 207 -1.84 -18.19 -2.91
C ILE A 207 -2.58 -19.35 -3.55
N HIS A 208 -3.12 -19.17 -4.77
CA HIS A 208 -3.83 -20.23 -5.49
C HIS A 208 -2.90 -21.42 -5.80
N TRP A 209 -1.67 -21.13 -6.24
CA TRP A 209 -0.66 -22.15 -6.52
C TRP A 209 -0.20 -22.90 -5.26
N ASN A 210 0.00 -22.18 -4.16
CA ASN A 210 0.54 -22.73 -2.90
C ASN A 210 -0.54 -23.15 -1.88
N ARG A 211 -1.81 -23.24 -2.31
CA ARG A 211 -2.97 -23.47 -1.43
C ARG A 211 -2.85 -24.71 -0.53
N LYS A 212 -2.19 -25.76 -0.99
CA LYS A 212 -2.00 -27.02 -0.22
C LYS A 212 -1.11 -26.79 1.00
N GLN A 213 -0.02 -26.04 0.86
CA GLN A 213 0.91 -25.73 1.96
C GLN A 213 0.31 -24.73 2.94
N LEU A 214 -0.40 -23.71 2.45
CA LEU A 214 -1.12 -22.75 3.29
C LEU A 214 -2.26 -23.42 4.08
N THR A 215 -2.78 -24.55 3.59
CA THR A 215 -3.81 -25.31 4.31
C THR A 215 -3.28 -26.00 5.55
N TYR A 216 -2.01 -26.43 5.51
CA TYR A 216 -1.34 -27.05 6.66
C TYR A 216 -1.04 -26.04 7.78
N LYS A 217 -0.60 -24.83 7.43
CA LYS A 217 -0.26 -23.77 8.42
C LYS A 217 -1.46 -23.20 9.19
N SER A 218 -2.68 -23.36 8.68
CA SER A 218 -3.90 -22.79 9.28
C SER A 218 -4.70 -23.79 10.15
N ARG A 219 -4.19 -25.02 10.31
CA ARG A 219 -4.69 -25.97 11.33
C ARG A 219 -3.91 -25.77 12.61
#